data_AF-A0A3P4ASI6-F1
#
_entry.id   AF-A0A3P4ASI6-F1
#
_cell.length_a   1.000
_cell.length_b   1.000
_cell.length_c   1.000
_cell.angle_alpha   90.00
_cell.angle_beta   90.00
_cell.angle_gamma   90.00
#
_symmetry.space_group_name_H-M   'P 1'
#
loop_
_entity.id
_entity.type
_entity.pdbx_description
1 polymer ?
#
loop_
_entity_poly.entity_id
_entity_poly.type
_entity_poly.pdbx_seq_one_letter_code
_entity_poly.pdbx_strand_id
1 'polypeptide(L)'
;MRKRLALLALGLSALAQEVAVYPGFAEVKEPVDLPPAAWVYLAGEKLGHILPGSLRLLGVEETERVFQGSAVLFRYRGEGKATLRYLYTGLSGEVFYTLDGTTLTAWARLKLEGEALRAERLTLFAGEVRAKVLPQAALRALEGTPGSPFGLFRYELPPRTLFPGTTELPFLRQAVEPERLLRYQGPFRTQGVLPLERGLRFLAPFPLAPGPLEVVEEGRFLGQALLPATPEGGVAEAWLGQDLRARLVREVALLSQTEKEATYRVETRLENPYPYPVRLLLAETFPPGFRLDFPGAVLLPEGYRLEAVLDPLEARSFRYRLTLPR
;
A
#
# COMPACT_ATOMS: atom_id res chain seq x y z
N MET A 1 51.61 2.72 -46.03
CA MET A 1 51.47 1.82 -44.86
C MET A 1 50.34 2.34 -43.98
N ARG A 2 49.20 1.64 -43.96
CA ARG A 2 47.99 1.99 -43.21
C ARG A 2 48.14 1.54 -41.75
N LYS A 3 48.09 2.45 -40.78
CA LYS A 3 47.76 2.11 -39.38
C LYS A 3 46.31 2.53 -39.14
N ARG A 4 45.40 1.54 -39.15
CA ARG A 4 44.04 1.70 -38.65
C ARG A 4 44.11 1.62 -37.12
N LEU A 5 43.75 2.71 -36.43
CA LEU A 5 43.36 2.65 -35.02
C LEU A 5 42.08 1.82 -34.94
N ALA A 6 42.15 0.67 -34.30
CA ALA A 6 40.96 -0.11 -33.94
C ALA A 6 40.35 0.53 -32.69
N LEU A 7 39.16 1.11 -32.83
CA LEU A 7 38.28 1.35 -31.69
C LEU A 7 37.96 -0.01 -31.05
N LEU A 8 38.43 -0.22 -29.83
CA LEU A 8 37.95 -1.27 -28.93
C LEU A 8 36.54 -0.88 -28.49
N ALA A 9 35.54 -1.26 -29.30
CA ALA A 9 34.18 -1.41 -28.83
C ALA A 9 34.15 -2.66 -27.94
N LEU A 10 34.41 -2.48 -26.65
CA LEU A 10 34.14 -3.49 -25.62
C LEU A 10 32.63 -3.73 -25.63
N GLY A 11 32.25 -4.88 -26.19
CA GLY A 11 30.90 -5.41 -26.11
C GLY A 11 30.48 -5.52 -24.66
N LEU A 12 29.48 -4.74 -24.29
CA LEU A 12 28.72 -4.88 -23.06
C LEU A 12 28.04 -6.25 -23.08
N SER A 13 28.73 -7.25 -22.53
CA SER A 13 28.10 -8.48 -22.07
C SER A 13 27.00 -8.08 -21.10
N ALA A 14 25.74 -8.13 -21.56
CA ALA A 14 24.55 -7.86 -20.76
C ALA A 14 24.41 -8.96 -19.70
N LEU A 15 25.21 -8.86 -18.65
CA LEU A 15 24.99 -9.63 -17.44
C LEU A 15 23.78 -8.99 -16.73
N ALA A 16 22.86 -9.83 -16.25
CA ALA A 16 21.53 -9.41 -15.81
C ALA A 16 21.58 -8.46 -14.60
N GLN A 17 21.30 -7.17 -14.83
CA GLN A 17 21.18 -6.17 -13.77
C GLN A 17 19.92 -6.43 -12.96
N GLU A 18 20.09 -6.64 -11.64
CA GLU A 18 19.00 -6.84 -10.70
C GLU A 18 18.68 -5.54 -9.98
N VAL A 19 17.38 -5.23 -9.85
CA VAL A 19 16.88 -3.99 -9.29
C VAL A 19 15.76 -4.29 -8.31
N ALA A 20 15.99 -3.99 -7.04
CA ALA A 20 14.99 -4.04 -6.01
C ALA A 20 14.58 -2.62 -5.63
N VAL A 21 13.36 -2.22 -5.95
CA VAL A 21 12.83 -0.88 -5.69
C VAL A 21 12.08 -0.88 -4.37
N TYR A 22 12.38 0.11 -3.52
CA TYR A 22 11.77 0.33 -2.21
C TYR A 22 11.06 1.69 -2.19
N PRO A 23 10.29 2.01 -1.13
CA PRO A 23 9.81 3.35 -0.90
C PRO A 23 11.02 4.30 -0.70
N GLY A 24 11.25 5.18 -1.67
CA GLY A 24 12.27 6.23 -1.62
C GLY A 24 13.68 5.89 -2.13
N PHE A 25 14.00 4.63 -2.43
CA PHE A 25 15.30 4.25 -3.01
C PHE A 25 15.21 2.89 -3.73
N ALA A 26 16.27 2.50 -4.43
CA ALA A 26 16.43 1.16 -4.99
C ALA A 26 17.80 0.55 -4.63
N GLU A 27 17.85 -0.77 -4.48
CA GLU A 27 19.09 -1.53 -4.51
C GLU A 27 19.36 -1.98 -5.94
N VAL A 28 20.54 -1.63 -6.46
CA VAL A 28 20.98 -2.02 -7.80
C VAL A 28 22.15 -2.97 -7.66
N LYS A 29 22.10 -4.09 -8.39
CA LYS A 29 23.17 -5.07 -8.52
C LYS A 29 23.53 -5.18 -9.99
N GLU A 30 24.66 -4.61 -10.35
CA GLU A 30 25.19 -4.59 -11.70
C GLU A 30 26.33 -5.60 -11.78
N PRO A 31 26.16 -6.69 -12.54
CA PRO A 31 27.26 -7.60 -12.79
C PRO A 31 28.33 -6.94 -13.67
N VAL A 32 29.58 -7.07 -13.25
CA VAL A 32 30.76 -6.47 -13.88
C VAL A 32 31.85 -7.51 -14.08
N ASP A 33 32.65 -7.36 -15.12
CA ASP A 33 33.86 -8.16 -15.32
C ASP A 33 35.07 -7.32 -14.93
N LEU A 34 35.73 -7.69 -13.84
CA LEU A 34 36.77 -6.89 -13.21
C LEU A 34 38.15 -7.23 -13.77
N PRO A 35 38.92 -6.22 -14.24
CA PRO A 35 40.34 -6.42 -14.56
C PRO A 35 41.15 -6.74 -13.29
N PRO A 36 42.41 -7.18 -13.41
CA PRO A 36 43.24 -7.45 -12.25
C PRO A 36 43.50 -6.19 -11.41
N ALA A 37 43.45 -6.34 -10.08
CA ALA A 37 43.88 -5.40 -9.05
C ALA A 37 43.12 -4.06 -8.90
N ALA A 38 42.65 -3.43 -10.00
CA ALA A 38 41.96 -2.15 -9.91
C ALA A 38 41.00 -1.88 -11.08
N TRP A 39 39.89 -1.20 -10.78
CA TRP A 39 38.87 -0.83 -11.75
C TRP A 39 38.32 0.57 -11.47
N VAL A 40 38.06 1.34 -12.53
CA VAL A 40 37.45 2.66 -12.45
C VAL A 40 35.99 2.57 -12.85
N TYR A 41 35.10 2.85 -11.91
CA TYR A 41 33.67 3.00 -12.16
C TYR A 41 33.35 4.44 -12.56
N LEU A 42 32.91 4.63 -13.80
CA LEU A 42 32.46 5.93 -14.33
C LEU A 42 30.97 6.12 -14.05
N ALA A 43 30.66 6.53 -12.82
CA ALA A 43 29.29 6.68 -12.35
C ALA A 43 28.55 7.89 -12.96
N GLY A 44 29.29 8.91 -13.42
CA GLY A 44 28.67 10.12 -13.96
C GLY A 44 27.81 10.83 -12.92
N GLU A 45 26.65 11.33 -13.34
CA GLU A 45 25.69 12.01 -12.46
C GLU A 45 25.03 11.05 -11.45
N LYS A 46 25.01 9.73 -11.74
CA LYS A 46 24.44 8.72 -10.84
C LYS A 46 25.12 8.71 -9.48
N LEU A 47 26.40 9.10 -9.41
CA LEU A 47 27.15 9.12 -8.15
C LEU A 47 26.50 10.02 -7.10
N GLY A 48 25.90 11.14 -7.50
CA GLY A 48 25.19 12.05 -6.60
C GLY A 48 23.94 11.45 -5.96
N HIS A 49 23.38 10.41 -6.57
CA HIS A 49 22.21 9.66 -6.09
C HIS A 49 22.59 8.31 -5.46
N ILE A 50 23.88 7.96 -5.40
CA ILE A 50 24.34 6.76 -4.70
C ILE A 50 24.51 7.11 -3.23
N LEU A 51 23.84 6.37 -2.34
CA LEU A 51 23.94 6.63 -0.92
C LEU A 51 25.39 6.41 -0.44
N PRO A 52 25.99 7.36 0.29
CA PRO A 52 27.33 7.21 0.85
C PRO A 52 27.48 5.93 1.67
N GLY A 53 28.52 5.17 1.37
CA GLY A 53 28.83 3.89 2.04
C GLY A 53 28.03 2.68 1.53
N SER A 54 27.13 2.83 0.56
CA SER A 54 26.35 1.71 0.00
C SER A 54 27.01 1.01 -1.19
N LEU A 55 27.81 1.75 -1.98
CA LEU A 55 28.53 1.23 -3.13
C LEU A 55 29.49 0.10 -2.66
N ARG A 56 29.55 -1.05 -3.32
CA ARG A 56 30.41 -2.19 -2.95
C ARG A 56 30.70 -3.05 -4.18
N LEU A 57 31.90 -3.60 -4.26
CA LEU A 57 32.19 -4.74 -5.12
C LEU A 57 31.99 -6.03 -4.34
N LEU A 58 31.15 -6.93 -4.84
CA LEU A 58 30.92 -8.25 -4.28
C LEU A 58 31.65 -9.29 -5.16
N GLY A 59 32.29 -10.28 -4.53
CA GLY A 59 33.06 -11.32 -5.22
C GLY A 59 34.57 -11.06 -5.26
N VAL A 60 35.04 -9.91 -4.78
CA VAL A 60 36.45 -9.57 -4.60
C VAL A 60 36.71 -8.97 -3.22
N GLU A 61 37.96 -9.03 -2.74
CA GLU A 61 38.37 -8.38 -1.49
C GLU A 61 38.78 -6.93 -1.78
N GLU A 62 37.88 -5.97 -1.53
CA GLU A 62 38.15 -4.54 -1.70
C GLU A 62 39.17 -4.06 -0.67
N THR A 63 40.27 -3.47 -1.13
CA THR A 63 41.35 -2.94 -0.27
C THR A 63 41.29 -1.43 -0.14
N GLU A 64 40.87 -0.72 -1.18
CA GLU A 64 40.76 0.74 -1.18
C GLU A 64 39.69 1.22 -2.16
N ARG A 65 39.09 2.35 -1.83
CA ARG A 65 38.18 3.08 -2.72
C ARG A 65 38.42 4.57 -2.67
N VAL A 66 38.61 5.18 -3.84
CA VAL A 66 38.88 6.61 -3.98
C VAL A 66 37.83 7.25 -4.87
N PHE A 67 37.15 8.27 -4.36
CA PHE A 67 36.17 9.06 -5.11
C PHE A 67 36.87 10.25 -5.76
N GLN A 68 36.70 10.40 -7.09
CA GLN A 68 37.29 11.49 -7.88
C GLN A 68 36.24 12.07 -8.81
N GLY A 69 35.63 13.19 -8.42
CA GLY A 69 34.55 13.81 -9.18
C GLY A 69 33.38 12.85 -9.38
N SER A 70 33.08 12.50 -10.62
CA SER A 70 32.02 11.56 -11.03
C SER A 70 32.50 10.11 -11.22
N ALA A 71 33.72 9.78 -10.77
CA ALA A 71 34.33 8.47 -10.90
C ALA A 71 34.75 7.89 -9.55
N VAL A 72 34.79 6.56 -9.46
CA VAL A 72 35.25 5.84 -8.28
C VAL A 72 36.31 4.83 -8.70
N LEU A 73 37.52 4.96 -8.16
CA LEU A 73 38.58 3.97 -8.30
C LEU A 73 38.45 2.94 -7.19
N PHE A 74 38.32 1.67 -7.56
CA PHE A 74 38.40 0.54 -6.66
C PHE A 74 39.76 -0.14 -6.81
N ARG A 75 40.38 -0.49 -5.67
CA ARG A 75 41.50 -1.43 -5.60
C ARG A 75 41.05 -2.65 -4.82
N TYR A 76 41.40 -3.83 -5.30
CA TYR A 76 40.95 -5.10 -4.74
C TYR A 76 41.95 -6.23 -5.01
N ARG A 77 41.79 -7.34 -4.27
CA ARG A 77 42.46 -8.61 -4.55
C ARG A 77 41.47 -9.57 -5.22
N GLY A 78 41.88 -10.16 -6.33
CA GLY A 78 41.04 -11.00 -7.20
C GLY A 78 40.87 -10.41 -8.61
N GLU A 79 40.20 -11.15 -9.49
CA GLU A 79 39.86 -10.77 -10.86
C GLU A 79 38.63 -11.54 -11.37
N GLY A 80 38.00 -11.07 -12.45
CA GLY A 80 36.90 -11.75 -13.12
C GLY A 80 35.51 -11.26 -12.71
N LYS A 81 34.51 -12.15 -12.80
CA LYS A 81 33.10 -11.81 -12.58
C LYS A 81 32.83 -11.37 -11.14
N ALA A 82 32.29 -10.17 -10.99
CA ALA A 82 31.90 -9.58 -9.72
C ALA A 82 30.55 -8.86 -9.86
N THR A 83 30.03 -8.35 -8.75
CA THR A 83 28.80 -7.56 -8.74
C THR A 83 29.05 -6.22 -8.07
N LEU A 84 28.82 -5.13 -8.80
CA LEU A 84 28.70 -3.80 -8.24
C LEU A 84 27.32 -3.65 -7.59
N ARG A 85 27.28 -3.48 -6.27
CA ARG A 85 26.05 -3.24 -5.50
C ARG A 85 26.03 -1.81 -4.99
N TYR A 86 24.90 -1.12 -5.09
CA TYR A 86 24.71 0.18 -4.45
C TYR A 86 23.24 0.48 -4.15
N LEU A 87 23.00 1.40 -3.22
CA LEU A 87 21.68 1.98 -2.99
C LEU A 87 21.56 3.29 -3.77
N TYR A 88 20.52 3.38 -4.58
CA TYR A 88 20.24 4.48 -5.51
C TYR A 88 18.99 5.24 -5.08
N THR A 89 19.15 6.50 -4.66
CA THR A 89 18.03 7.36 -4.23
C THR A 89 17.30 8.01 -5.40
N GLY A 90 17.86 7.94 -6.61
CA GLY A 90 17.23 8.43 -7.83
C GLY A 90 16.12 7.52 -8.35
N LEU A 91 15.90 6.33 -7.77
CA LEU A 91 14.80 5.43 -8.13
C LEU A 91 13.97 5.11 -6.90
N SER A 92 12.67 5.32 -6.97
CA SER A 92 11.72 4.94 -5.91
C SER A 92 10.47 4.29 -6.49
N GLY A 93 9.75 3.55 -5.66
CA GLY A 93 8.54 2.84 -6.07
C GLY A 93 7.46 2.85 -5.02
N GLU A 94 6.21 2.86 -5.48
CA GLU A 94 5.01 2.67 -4.66
C GLU A 94 4.01 1.78 -5.39
N VAL A 95 3.06 1.23 -4.63
CA VAL A 95 1.93 0.45 -5.17
C VAL A 95 0.64 1.25 -5.02
N PHE A 96 -0.23 1.15 -6.02
CA PHE A 96 -1.61 1.59 -5.93
C PHE A 96 -2.53 0.60 -6.62
N TYR A 97 -3.82 0.75 -6.39
CA TYR A 97 -4.83 -0.21 -6.84
C TYR A 97 -5.96 0.49 -7.57
N THR A 98 -6.52 -0.19 -8.56
CA THR A 98 -7.76 0.19 -9.20
C THR A 98 -8.73 -0.99 -9.11
N LEU A 99 -9.95 -0.76 -8.62
CA LEU A 99 -11.05 -1.73 -8.64
C LEU A 99 -12.08 -1.25 -9.65
N ASP A 100 -12.17 -1.92 -10.80
CA ASP A 100 -13.17 -1.65 -11.83
C ASP A 100 -14.23 -2.76 -11.80
N GLY A 101 -15.39 -2.46 -11.21
CA GLY A 101 -16.42 -3.45 -10.90
C GLY A 101 -15.87 -4.58 -10.02
N THR A 102 -15.60 -5.73 -10.62
CA THR A 102 -15.06 -6.93 -9.97
C THR A 102 -13.58 -7.16 -10.25
N THR A 103 -12.91 -6.29 -11.02
CA THR A 103 -11.51 -6.48 -11.40
C THR A 103 -10.59 -5.60 -10.57
N LEU A 104 -9.82 -6.22 -9.66
CA LEU A 104 -8.75 -5.56 -8.93
C LEU A 104 -7.45 -5.60 -9.74
N THR A 105 -6.85 -4.44 -9.98
CA THR A 105 -5.53 -4.32 -10.61
C THR A 105 -4.56 -3.65 -9.65
N ALA A 106 -3.39 -4.25 -9.44
CA ALA A 106 -2.28 -3.64 -8.74
C ALA A 106 -1.32 -3.00 -9.75
N TRP A 107 -0.91 -1.78 -9.43
CA TRP A 107 -0.06 -0.95 -10.25
C TRP A 107 1.20 -0.58 -9.48
N ALA A 108 2.35 -0.68 -10.13
CA ALA A 108 3.58 -0.13 -9.59
C ALA A 108 3.80 1.24 -10.22
N ARG A 109 3.98 2.27 -9.39
CA ARG A 109 4.46 3.58 -9.83
C ARG A 109 5.94 3.69 -9.48
N LEU A 110 6.78 3.74 -10.50
CA LEU A 110 8.23 3.85 -10.37
C LEU A 110 8.65 5.26 -10.80
N LYS A 111 9.36 5.98 -9.95
CA LYS A 111 9.91 7.30 -10.25
C LYS A 111 11.43 7.19 -10.39
N LEU A 112 11.95 7.48 -11.57
CA LEU A 112 13.38 7.48 -11.88
C LEU A 112 13.85 8.90 -12.20
N GLU A 113 14.95 9.31 -11.56
CA GLU A 113 15.72 10.51 -11.83
C GLU A 113 17.08 10.09 -12.39
N GLY A 114 17.69 10.90 -13.26
CA GLY A 114 19.00 10.61 -13.86
C GLY A 114 18.90 9.83 -15.18
N GLU A 115 19.71 8.78 -15.34
CA GLU A 115 19.80 8.01 -16.59
C GLU A 115 18.88 6.79 -16.60
N ALA A 116 18.58 6.28 -17.79
CA ALA A 116 17.82 5.04 -17.94
C ALA A 116 18.53 3.86 -17.27
N LEU A 117 17.74 2.94 -16.72
CA LEU A 117 18.21 1.79 -15.97
C LEU A 117 17.58 0.52 -16.53
N ARG A 118 18.41 -0.46 -16.91
CA ARG A 118 17.95 -1.73 -17.46
C ARG A 118 17.79 -2.76 -16.34
N ALA A 119 16.57 -3.16 -16.04
CA ALA A 119 16.28 -4.17 -15.03
C ALA A 119 15.93 -5.50 -15.69
N GLU A 120 16.86 -6.46 -15.69
CA GLU A 120 16.59 -7.83 -16.14
C GLU A 120 15.84 -8.64 -15.07
N ARG A 121 16.01 -8.24 -13.80
CA ARG A 121 15.18 -8.66 -12.68
C ARG A 121 14.71 -7.42 -11.94
N LEU A 122 13.40 -7.21 -11.88
CA LEU A 122 12.80 -6.05 -11.24
C LEU A 122 11.86 -6.52 -10.13
N THR A 123 12.15 -6.12 -8.90
CA THR A 123 11.32 -6.45 -7.74
C THR A 123 10.88 -5.14 -7.08
N LEU A 124 9.60 -5.02 -6.76
CA LEU A 124 9.06 -3.93 -5.96
C LEU A 124 8.81 -4.40 -4.53
N PHE A 125 9.33 -3.65 -3.57
CA PHE A 125 8.98 -3.73 -2.17
C PHE A 125 8.07 -2.54 -1.83
N ALA A 126 6.84 -2.80 -1.40
CA ALA A 126 5.87 -1.76 -1.04
C ALA A 126 5.38 -1.95 0.40
N GLY A 127 5.04 -0.85 1.07
CA GLY A 127 4.54 -0.85 2.44
C GLY A 127 5.12 0.26 3.30
N GLU A 128 4.75 0.26 4.57
CA GLU A 128 5.28 1.22 5.54
C GLU A 128 6.62 0.73 6.07
N VAL A 129 7.72 1.39 5.70
CA VAL A 129 8.97 1.24 6.44
C VAL A 129 8.77 1.91 7.80
N ARG A 130 8.32 1.15 8.81
CA ARG A 130 8.25 1.65 10.18
C ARG A 130 9.63 1.73 10.79
N ALA A 131 10.38 2.74 10.37
CA ALA A 131 11.41 3.33 11.20
C ALA A 131 11.93 4.64 10.60
N LYS A 132 12.32 5.55 11.49
CA LYS A 132 13.41 6.51 11.29
C LYS A 132 14.75 5.77 11.05
N VAL A 133 14.75 4.78 10.17
CA VAL A 133 15.91 3.97 9.83
C VAL A 133 16.56 4.66 8.64
N LEU A 134 17.69 5.30 8.95
CA LEU A 134 18.69 5.67 7.96
C LEU A 134 18.89 4.46 7.04
N PRO A 135 19.04 4.63 5.71
CA PRO A 135 19.07 3.49 4.79
C PRO A 135 20.20 2.47 5.09
N GLN A 136 21.19 2.84 5.91
CA GLN A 136 22.21 1.96 6.47
C GLN A 136 21.66 0.85 7.39
N ALA A 137 20.58 1.09 8.14
CA ALA A 137 19.96 0.05 8.97
C ALA A 137 19.04 -0.88 8.16
N ALA A 138 18.52 -0.44 7.01
CA ALA A 138 17.90 -1.35 6.03
C ALA A 138 18.94 -2.33 5.44
N LEU A 139 20.18 -1.86 5.21
CA LEU A 139 21.28 -2.67 4.68
C LEU A 139 21.65 -3.87 5.57
N ARG A 140 21.77 -3.66 6.90
CA ARG A 140 22.11 -4.75 7.87
C ARG A 140 21.01 -5.79 8.01
N ALA A 141 19.80 -5.45 7.62
CA ALA A 141 18.63 -6.25 7.91
C ALA A 141 18.16 -7.07 6.68
N LEU A 142 18.63 -6.69 5.48
CA LEU A 142 18.54 -7.51 4.25
C LEU A 142 19.50 -8.73 4.27
N GLU A 143 20.44 -8.79 5.23
CA GLU A 143 21.39 -9.90 5.39
C GLU A 143 20.81 -11.08 6.19
N GLY A 144 19.56 -10.99 6.68
CA GLY A 144 18.94 -12.01 7.52
C GLY A 144 17.49 -12.36 7.14
N THR A 145 17.28 -13.65 6.87
CA THR A 145 16.00 -14.39 6.85
C THR A 145 15.13 -14.30 5.57
N PRO A 146 14.67 -15.44 4.99
CA PRO A 146 13.61 -15.47 3.98
C PRO A 146 12.24 -15.21 4.65
N GLY A 147 11.61 -14.08 4.30
CA GLY A 147 10.30 -13.66 4.80
C GLY A 147 10.18 -12.14 4.77
N SER A 148 8.97 -11.61 4.53
CA SER A 148 8.65 -10.18 4.35
C SER A 148 9.32 -9.28 5.41
N PRO A 149 10.49 -8.69 5.13
CA PRO A 149 11.23 -7.94 6.13
C PRO A 149 10.52 -6.58 6.30
N PHE A 150 10.29 -6.13 7.53
CA PHE A 150 9.82 -4.76 7.87
C PHE A 150 8.38 -4.38 7.48
N GLY A 151 7.48 -5.34 7.24
CA GLY A 151 6.12 -5.01 6.77
C GLY A 151 6.09 -4.58 5.29
N LEU A 152 7.13 -4.94 4.54
CA LEU A 152 7.24 -4.71 3.11
C LEU A 152 6.79 -5.93 2.31
N PHE A 153 5.82 -5.71 1.45
CA PHE A 153 5.29 -6.69 0.51
C PHE A 153 6.18 -6.73 -0.73
N ARG A 154 6.55 -7.94 -1.15
CA ARG A 154 7.41 -8.19 -2.30
C ARG A 154 6.57 -8.55 -3.52
N TYR A 155 6.80 -7.84 -4.62
CA TYR A 155 6.19 -8.09 -5.92
C TYR A 155 7.25 -8.23 -6.99
N GLU A 156 7.20 -9.30 -7.78
CA GLU A 156 8.03 -9.42 -8.96
C GLU A 156 7.37 -8.66 -10.11
N LEU A 157 8.13 -7.79 -10.76
CA LEU A 157 7.68 -6.99 -11.90
C LEU A 157 8.33 -7.52 -13.19
N PRO A 158 7.68 -7.33 -14.36
CA PRO A 158 8.27 -7.71 -15.63
C PRO A 158 9.62 -7.00 -15.89
N PRO A 159 10.64 -7.73 -16.39
CA PRO A 159 11.91 -7.12 -16.80
C PRO A 159 11.71 -6.00 -17.82
N ARG A 160 12.43 -4.89 -17.66
CA ARG A 160 12.31 -3.73 -18.56
C ARG A 160 13.43 -2.71 -18.40
N THR A 161 13.52 -1.82 -19.37
CA THR A 161 14.28 -0.57 -19.22
C THR A 161 13.38 0.50 -18.61
N LEU A 162 13.80 1.09 -17.50
CA LEU A 162 13.19 2.24 -16.86
C LEU A 162 13.79 3.50 -17.44
N PHE A 163 12.94 4.43 -17.87
CA PHE A 163 13.35 5.74 -18.37
C PHE A 163 13.11 6.81 -17.30
N PRO A 164 13.86 7.93 -17.34
CA PRO A 164 13.65 9.03 -16.41
C PRO A 164 12.21 9.57 -16.45
N GLY A 165 11.66 9.91 -15.30
CA GLY A 165 10.27 10.29 -15.10
C GLY A 165 9.49 9.27 -14.27
N THR A 166 8.16 9.26 -14.45
CA THR A 166 7.26 8.34 -13.76
C THR A 166 6.76 7.27 -14.72
N THR A 167 6.97 6.01 -14.35
CA THR A 167 6.44 4.84 -15.07
C THR A 167 5.40 4.16 -14.20
N GLU A 168 4.17 4.08 -14.66
CA GLU A 168 3.13 3.25 -14.05
C GLU A 168 2.97 1.95 -14.84
N LEU A 169 2.91 0.82 -14.14
CA LEU A 169 2.75 -0.47 -14.78
C LEU A 169 1.73 -1.35 -14.03
N PRO A 170 0.74 -1.91 -14.72
CA PRO A 170 -0.09 -2.94 -14.13
C PRO A 170 0.74 -4.23 -14.08
N PHE A 171 0.74 -4.91 -12.93
CA PHE A 171 1.55 -6.12 -12.75
C PHE A 171 0.78 -7.29 -12.14
N LEU A 172 -0.33 -7.03 -11.47
CA LEU A 172 -1.29 -8.07 -11.05
C LEU A 172 -2.70 -7.63 -11.41
N ARG A 173 -3.51 -8.57 -11.88
CA ARG A 173 -4.91 -8.36 -12.21
C ARG A 173 -5.69 -9.61 -11.82
N GLN A 174 -6.67 -9.46 -10.94
CA GLN A 174 -7.48 -10.57 -10.44
C GLN A 174 -8.94 -10.16 -10.29
N ALA A 175 -9.84 -11.13 -10.45
CA ALA A 175 -11.24 -10.95 -10.11
C ALA A 175 -11.42 -11.03 -8.59
N VAL A 176 -12.30 -10.19 -8.06
CA VAL A 176 -12.73 -10.15 -6.67
C VAL A 176 -14.25 -10.00 -6.60
N GLU A 177 -14.83 -10.36 -5.46
CA GLU A 177 -16.25 -10.20 -5.18
C GLU A 177 -16.45 -9.11 -4.12
N PRO A 178 -16.57 -7.84 -4.51
CA PRO A 178 -16.72 -6.75 -3.56
C PRO A 178 -18.14 -6.69 -2.99
N GLU A 179 -18.26 -6.87 -1.68
CA GLU A 179 -19.46 -6.59 -0.93
C GLU A 179 -19.58 -5.08 -0.68
N ARG A 180 -20.76 -4.51 -0.94
CA ARG A 180 -21.05 -3.08 -0.75
C ARG A 180 -21.41 -2.80 0.70
N LEU A 181 -20.73 -1.83 1.31
CA LEU A 181 -20.92 -1.47 2.70
C LEU A 181 -21.54 -0.08 2.85
N LEU A 182 -22.38 0.06 3.87
CA LEU A 182 -22.79 1.33 4.44
C LEU A 182 -22.45 1.32 5.93
N ARG A 183 -21.85 2.39 6.45
CA ARG A 183 -21.45 2.48 7.85
C ARG A 183 -21.94 3.75 8.51
N TYR A 184 -22.45 3.60 9.74
CA TYR A 184 -22.53 4.69 10.70
C TYR A 184 -21.73 4.30 11.94
N GLN A 185 -20.75 5.13 12.30
CA GLN A 185 -19.94 4.94 13.50
C GLN A 185 -19.78 6.27 14.23
N GLY A 186 -20.15 6.34 15.50
CA GLY A 186 -19.96 7.55 16.30
C GLY A 186 -20.65 7.52 17.66
N PRO A 187 -20.55 8.60 18.44
CA PRO A 187 -21.33 8.71 19.68
C PRO A 187 -22.82 8.80 19.37
N PHE A 188 -23.65 8.31 20.29
CA PHE A 188 -25.10 8.42 20.18
C PHE A 188 -25.55 9.88 20.08
N ARG A 189 -26.42 10.15 19.10
CA ARG A 189 -27.04 11.45 18.86
C ARG A 189 -28.53 11.28 18.63
N THR A 190 -29.29 12.28 19.07
CA THR A 190 -30.75 12.37 18.88
C THR A 190 -31.14 13.03 17.55
N GLN A 191 -30.17 13.32 16.67
CA GLN A 191 -30.43 13.89 15.36
C GLN A 191 -31.30 12.94 14.52
N GLY A 192 -32.29 13.48 13.82
CA GLY A 192 -33.28 12.69 13.09
C GLY A 192 -32.76 12.11 11.76
N VAL A 193 -31.63 12.59 11.26
CA VAL A 193 -30.97 12.05 10.06
C VAL A 193 -29.50 11.89 10.36
N LEU A 194 -28.96 10.71 10.11
CA LEU A 194 -27.55 10.40 10.31
C LEU A 194 -26.90 10.10 8.94
N PRO A 195 -25.74 10.72 8.65
CA PRO A 195 -25.01 10.43 7.43
C PRO A 195 -24.41 9.02 7.50
N LEU A 196 -24.34 8.35 6.36
CA LEU A 196 -23.65 7.09 6.20
C LEU A 196 -22.34 7.31 5.44
N GLU A 197 -21.35 6.49 5.73
CA GLU A 197 -20.18 6.30 4.88
C GLU A 197 -20.41 5.08 3.99
N ARG A 198 -19.95 5.16 2.75
CA ARG A 198 -19.97 4.01 1.84
C ARG A 198 -18.60 3.37 1.81
N GLY A 199 -18.58 2.06 1.68
CA GLY A 199 -17.36 1.29 1.59
C GLY A 199 -17.54 0.04 0.78
N LEU A 200 -16.49 -0.75 0.73
CA LEU A 200 -16.46 -2.04 0.09
C LEU A 200 -15.56 -2.98 0.87
N ARG A 201 -15.86 -4.27 0.76
CA ARG A 201 -15.10 -5.34 1.41
C ARG A 201 -14.94 -6.52 0.47
N PHE A 202 -13.75 -7.08 0.39
CA PHE A 202 -13.48 -8.27 -0.43
C PHE A 202 -12.34 -9.09 0.16
N LEU A 203 -12.22 -10.35 -0.28
CA LEU A 203 -11.06 -11.19 0.05
C LEU A 203 -9.87 -10.81 -0.83
N ALA A 204 -8.72 -10.56 -0.21
CA ALA A 204 -7.49 -10.22 -0.90
C ALA A 204 -7.01 -11.39 -1.78
N PRO A 205 -7.00 -11.25 -3.12
CA PRO A 205 -6.62 -12.34 -4.03
C PRO A 205 -5.11 -12.58 -4.10
N PHE A 206 -4.33 -11.67 -3.50
CA PHE A 206 -2.88 -11.72 -3.33
C PHE A 206 -2.52 -10.79 -2.16
N PRO A 207 -1.28 -10.83 -1.63
CA PRO A 207 -0.88 -9.91 -0.56
C PRO A 207 -1.01 -8.44 -1.01
N LEU A 208 -1.80 -7.65 -0.28
CA LEU A 208 -2.04 -6.23 -0.55
C LEU A 208 -1.19 -5.38 0.40
N ALA A 209 -0.15 -4.74 -0.12
CA ALA A 209 0.53 -3.66 0.57
C ALA A 209 -0.42 -2.47 0.76
N PRO A 210 -0.25 -1.69 1.83
CA PRO A 210 -1.02 -0.48 2.03
C PRO A 210 -0.77 0.50 0.88
N GLY A 211 -1.84 1.07 0.33
CA GLY A 211 -1.74 1.96 -0.83
C GLY A 211 -3.11 2.52 -1.24
N PRO A 212 -3.13 3.56 -2.08
CA PRO A 212 -4.37 4.15 -2.53
C PRO A 212 -5.13 3.17 -3.43
N LEU A 213 -6.45 3.13 -3.25
CA LEU A 213 -7.39 2.40 -4.08
C LEU A 213 -8.31 3.40 -4.76
N GLU A 214 -8.34 3.35 -6.08
CA GLU A 214 -9.38 3.98 -6.89
C GLU A 214 -10.47 2.96 -7.21
N VAL A 215 -11.72 3.37 -7.08
CA VAL A 215 -12.88 2.53 -7.38
C VAL A 215 -13.66 3.14 -8.53
N VAL A 216 -13.81 2.35 -9.58
CA VAL A 216 -14.56 2.66 -10.79
C VAL A 216 -15.65 1.61 -10.96
N GLU A 217 -16.81 2.03 -11.46
CA GLU A 217 -17.88 1.11 -11.83
C GLU A 217 -18.57 1.64 -13.07
N GLU A 218 -18.74 0.79 -14.08
CA GLU A 218 -19.34 1.16 -15.38
C GLU A 218 -18.68 2.40 -16.01
N GLY A 219 -17.35 2.51 -15.86
CA GLY A 219 -16.57 3.65 -16.35
C GLY A 219 -16.75 4.95 -15.55
N ARG A 220 -17.44 4.92 -14.40
CA ARG A 220 -17.63 6.08 -13.53
C ARG A 220 -16.78 5.96 -12.28
N PHE A 221 -16.06 7.03 -11.96
CA PHE A 221 -15.34 7.17 -10.71
C PHE A 221 -16.33 7.17 -9.53
N LEU A 222 -16.21 6.18 -8.64
CA LEU A 222 -17.01 6.10 -7.43
C LEU A 222 -16.33 6.75 -6.24
N GLY A 223 -15.01 6.66 -6.14
CA GLY A 223 -14.24 7.26 -5.06
C GLY A 223 -12.83 6.72 -4.94
N GLN A 224 -12.10 7.27 -3.97
CA GLN A 224 -10.77 6.79 -3.57
C GLN A 224 -10.77 6.49 -2.07
N ALA A 225 -9.96 5.51 -1.70
CA ALA A 225 -9.74 5.09 -0.32
C ALA A 225 -8.29 4.68 -0.13
N LEU A 226 -7.90 4.46 1.13
CA LEU A 226 -6.66 3.79 1.46
C LEU A 226 -6.97 2.30 1.70
N LEU A 227 -6.31 1.40 0.97
CA LEU A 227 -6.32 -0.02 1.30
C LEU A 227 -5.33 -0.29 2.44
N PRO A 228 -5.74 -1.03 3.48
CA PRO A 228 -4.82 -1.45 4.53
C PRO A 228 -3.92 -2.60 4.06
N ALA A 229 -2.83 -2.80 4.80
CA ALA A 229 -1.99 -3.99 4.66
C ALA A 229 -2.83 -5.26 4.91
N THR A 230 -3.02 -6.09 3.88
CA THR A 230 -3.88 -7.27 3.94
C THR A 230 -3.16 -8.49 3.38
N PRO A 231 -2.95 -9.57 4.15
CA PRO A 231 -2.39 -10.80 3.61
C PRO A 231 -3.36 -11.45 2.62
N GLU A 232 -2.85 -12.34 1.77
CA GLU A 232 -3.68 -13.13 0.86
C GLU A 232 -4.75 -13.93 1.62
N GLY A 233 -5.98 -13.96 1.08
CA GLY A 233 -7.14 -14.55 1.73
C GLY A 233 -7.70 -13.73 2.91
N GLY A 234 -7.02 -12.66 3.32
CA GLY A 234 -7.51 -11.73 4.33
C GLY A 234 -8.64 -10.85 3.81
N VAL A 235 -9.41 -10.26 4.71
CA VAL A 235 -10.50 -9.34 4.39
C VAL A 235 -9.94 -7.93 4.23
N ALA A 236 -9.99 -7.39 3.01
CA ALA A 236 -9.67 -6.01 2.71
C ALA A 236 -10.94 -5.16 2.80
N GLU A 237 -10.89 -4.06 3.56
CA GLU A 237 -12.01 -3.13 3.70
C GLU A 237 -11.53 -1.71 3.37
N ALA A 238 -12.31 -1.00 2.56
CA ALA A 238 -11.99 0.35 2.10
C ALA A 238 -13.23 1.26 2.18
N TRP A 239 -13.04 2.48 2.68
CA TRP A 239 -14.10 3.46 2.90
C TRP A 239 -13.95 4.64 1.93
N LEU A 240 -14.96 4.87 1.09
CA LEU A 240 -14.95 5.86 0.00
C LEU A 240 -15.58 7.20 0.41
N GLY A 241 -15.65 7.46 1.72
CA GLY A 241 -16.25 8.65 2.31
C GLY A 241 -17.78 8.60 2.41
N GLN A 242 -18.39 9.77 2.56
CA GLN A 242 -19.82 9.92 2.81
C GLN A 242 -20.66 9.43 1.62
N ASP A 243 -21.70 8.64 1.91
CA ASP A 243 -22.73 8.28 0.96
C ASP A 243 -23.70 9.46 0.77
N LEU A 244 -24.02 9.79 -0.48
CA LEU A 244 -24.90 10.93 -0.78
C LEU A 244 -26.37 10.53 -1.00
N ARG A 245 -26.68 9.24 -1.13
CA ARG A 245 -28.03 8.72 -1.41
C ARG A 245 -28.67 8.08 -0.18
N ALA A 246 -27.95 7.21 0.52
CA ALA A 246 -28.43 6.49 1.69
C ALA A 246 -28.36 7.37 2.94
N ARG A 247 -29.43 7.36 3.75
CA ARG A 247 -29.50 8.06 5.03
C ARG A 247 -30.17 7.17 6.06
N LEU A 248 -29.69 7.21 7.30
CA LEU A 248 -30.44 6.66 8.42
C LEU A 248 -31.39 7.71 8.94
N VAL A 249 -32.67 7.37 9.00
CA VAL A 249 -33.69 8.19 9.66
C VAL A 249 -33.87 7.67 11.07
N ARG A 250 -33.82 8.57 12.05
CA ARG A 250 -33.91 8.23 13.47
C ARG A 250 -35.06 8.95 14.14
N GLU A 251 -35.83 8.19 14.90
CA GLU A 251 -36.85 8.69 15.80
C GLU A 251 -36.48 8.32 17.24
N VAL A 252 -36.52 9.31 18.13
CA VAL A 252 -36.22 9.13 19.56
C VAL A 252 -37.43 9.59 20.36
N ALA A 253 -38.02 8.68 21.13
CA ALA A 253 -39.12 8.97 22.03
C ALA A 253 -38.66 8.77 23.48
N LEU A 254 -38.85 9.79 24.32
CA LEU A 254 -38.61 9.68 25.76
C LEU A 254 -39.70 8.80 26.38
N LEU A 255 -39.31 7.72 27.06
CA LEU A 255 -40.23 6.80 27.74
C LEU A 255 -40.38 7.13 29.23
N SER A 256 -39.27 7.44 29.89
CA SER A 256 -39.25 7.77 31.32
C SER A 256 -38.07 8.68 31.64
N GLN A 257 -38.23 9.56 32.63
CA GLN A 257 -37.16 10.45 33.08
C GLN A 257 -37.22 10.57 34.60
N THR A 258 -36.07 10.43 35.24
CA THR A 258 -35.87 10.65 36.67
C THR A 258 -34.75 11.67 36.88
N GLU A 259 -34.42 11.96 38.14
CA GLU A 259 -33.25 12.79 38.48
C GLU A 259 -31.93 12.16 38.04
N LYS A 260 -31.83 10.82 38.06
CA LYS A 260 -30.57 10.09 37.80
C LYS A 260 -30.44 9.55 36.39
N GLU A 261 -31.56 9.30 35.70
CA GLU A 261 -31.57 8.58 34.42
C GLU A 261 -32.71 9.01 33.51
N ALA A 262 -32.52 8.84 32.20
CA ALA A 262 -33.55 8.97 31.18
C ALA A 262 -33.56 7.73 30.27
N THR A 263 -34.75 7.20 30.00
CA THR A 263 -34.94 6.03 29.13
C THR A 263 -35.65 6.45 27.85
N TYR A 264 -35.10 6.04 26.72
CA TYR A 264 -35.55 6.36 25.38
C TYR A 264 -35.94 5.07 24.64
N ARG A 265 -36.97 5.17 23.79
CA ARG A 265 -37.20 4.26 22.68
C ARG A 265 -36.58 4.89 21.44
N VAL A 266 -35.66 4.18 20.81
CA VAL A 266 -35.01 4.64 19.58
C VAL A 266 -35.40 3.72 18.45
N GLU A 267 -35.81 4.30 17.33
CA GLU A 267 -36.02 3.62 16.07
C GLU A 267 -35.10 4.25 15.03
N THR A 268 -34.24 3.43 14.42
CA THR A 268 -33.37 3.85 13.32
C THR A 268 -33.76 3.06 12.08
N ARG A 269 -34.08 3.73 10.99
CA ARG A 269 -34.55 3.14 9.73
C ARG A 269 -33.58 3.46 8.61
N LEU A 270 -33.27 2.44 7.80
CA LEU A 270 -32.55 2.59 6.54
C LEU A 270 -33.45 2.09 5.40
N GLU A 271 -33.54 2.85 4.33
CA GLU A 271 -34.00 2.38 3.02
C GLU A 271 -32.78 2.26 2.12
N ASN A 272 -32.54 1.06 1.57
CA ASN A 272 -31.45 0.84 0.63
C ASN A 272 -31.81 1.49 -0.72
N PRO A 273 -31.16 2.59 -1.15
CA PRO A 273 -31.54 3.28 -2.36
C PRO A 273 -30.99 2.61 -3.64
N TYR A 274 -30.28 1.48 -3.49
CA TYR A 274 -29.52 0.85 -4.56
C TYR A 274 -30.23 -0.36 -5.15
N PRO A 275 -29.97 -0.68 -6.44
CA PRO A 275 -30.50 -1.85 -7.12
C PRO A 275 -29.73 -3.15 -6.77
N TYR A 276 -28.92 -3.13 -5.73
CA TYR A 276 -28.07 -4.23 -5.28
C TYR A 276 -28.10 -4.32 -3.75
N PRO A 277 -27.81 -5.50 -3.16
CA PRO A 277 -27.75 -5.66 -1.72
C PRO A 277 -26.60 -4.85 -1.12
N VAL A 278 -26.81 -4.35 0.10
CA VAL A 278 -25.81 -3.63 0.89
C VAL A 278 -25.72 -4.21 2.29
N ARG A 279 -24.51 -4.29 2.83
CA ARG A 279 -24.29 -4.58 4.24
C ARG A 279 -24.19 -3.28 5.04
N LEU A 280 -25.11 -3.10 5.97
CA LEU A 280 -25.11 -2.03 6.94
C LEU A 280 -24.27 -2.43 8.17
N LEU A 281 -23.32 -1.57 8.54
CA LEU A 281 -22.54 -1.64 9.76
C LEU A 281 -22.93 -0.45 10.66
N LEU A 282 -23.59 -0.71 11.78
CA LEU A 282 -23.89 0.32 12.78
C LEU A 282 -23.03 0.10 14.01
N ALA A 283 -22.40 1.17 14.48
CA ALA A 283 -21.70 1.16 15.75
C ALA A 283 -21.94 2.49 16.47
N GLU A 284 -22.42 2.44 17.70
CA GLU A 284 -22.53 3.64 18.53
C GLU A 284 -21.87 3.47 19.88
N THR A 285 -21.36 4.58 20.41
CA THR A 285 -20.88 4.67 21.77
C THR A 285 -21.80 5.52 22.64
N PHE A 286 -21.88 5.19 23.92
CA PHE A 286 -22.68 5.90 24.91
C PHE A 286 -21.84 6.34 26.11
N PRO A 287 -22.30 7.31 26.91
CA PRO A 287 -21.70 7.65 28.19
C PRO A 287 -21.61 6.44 29.15
N PRO A 288 -20.60 6.38 30.03
CA PRO A 288 -20.50 5.32 31.04
C PRO A 288 -21.76 5.23 31.91
N GLY A 289 -22.18 4.01 32.25
CA GLY A 289 -23.40 3.76 33.06
C GLY A 289 -24.69 3.63 32.26
N PHE A 290 -24.62 3.57 30.92
CA PHE A 290 -25.79 3.29 30.09
C PHE A 290 -26.32 1.87 30.28
N ARG A 291 -27.60 1.67 29.94
CA ARG A 291 -28.21 0.35 29.77
C ARG A 291 -28.86 0.27 28.40
N LEU A 292 -28.60 -0.81 27.67
CA LEU A 292 -29.08 -1.01 26.31
C LEU A 292 -29.79 -2.36 26.18
N ASP A 293 -30.99 -2.32 25.61
CA ASP A 293 -31.72 -3.49 25.13
C ASP A 293 -31.91 -3.34 23.62
N PHE A 294 -31.06 -4.02 22.85
CA PHE A 294 -31.03 -3.97 21.39
C PHE A 294 -30.94 -5.38 20.81
N PRO A 295 -32.08 -6.01 20.49
CA PRO A 295 -32.11 -7.33 19.87
C PRO A 295 -31.30 -7.38 18.57
N GLY A 296 -30.43 -8.40 18.45
CA GLY A 296 -29.58 -8.62 17.27
C GLY A 296 -28.28 -7.82 17.23
N ALA A 297 -28.09 -6.84 18.12
CA ALA A 297 -26.82 -6.14 18.24
C ALA A 297 -25.85 -6.88 19.19
N VAL A 298 -24.56 -6.81 18.88
CA VAL A 298 -23.48 -7.21 19.79
C VAL A 298 -23.25 -6.06 20.76
N LEU A 299 -23.52 -6.30 22.04
CA LEU A 299 -23.29 -5.32 23.11
C LEU A 299 -21.80 -5.23 23.45
N LEU A 300 -21.30 -4.01 23.57
CA LEU A 300 -19.93 -3.68 23.93
C LEU A 300 -19.91 -2.86 25.24
N PRO A 301 -18.81 -2.85 26.01
CA PRO A 301 -18.69 -2.03 27.22
C PRO A 301 -18.99 -0.53 26.99
N GLU A 302 -18.65 -0.02 25.81
CA GLU A 302 -18.82 1.36 25.39
C GLU A 302 -20.07 1.61 24.53
N GLY A 303 -20.77 0.56 24.08
CA GLY A 303 -21.98 0.69 23.27
C GLY A 303 -22.41 -0.56 22.52
N TYR A 304 -22.54 -0.48 21.19
CA TYR A 304 -22.96 -1.64 20.40
C TYR A 304 -22.32 -1.70 19.00
N ARG A 305 -22.36 -2.90 18.40
CA ARG A 305 -22.17 -3.13 16.97
C ARG A 305 -23.34 -3.95 16.42
N LEU A 306 -23.81 -3.59 15.23
CA LEU A 306 -24.84 -4.34 14.50
C LEU A 306 -24.41 -4.45 13.04
N GLU A 307 -24.54 -5.66 12.50
CA GLU A 307 -24.45 -5.90 11.06
C GLU A 307 -25.79 -6.39 10.53
N ALA A 308 -26.21 -5.86 9.38
CA ALA A 308 -27.42 -6.29 8.70
C ALA A 308 -27.24 -6.22 7.18
N VAL A 309 -27.67 -7.26 6.46
CA VAL A 309 -27.76 -7.22 4.99
C VAL A 309 -29.15 -6.72 4.61
N LEU A 310 -29.22 -5.69 3.78
CA LEU A 310 -30.46 -5.17 3.21
C LEU A 310 -30.50 -5.52 1.72
N ASP A 311 -31.60 -6.12 1.29
CA ASP A 311 -31.86 -6.42 -0.11
C ASP A 311 -32.05 -5.12 -0.93
N PRO A 312 -31.96 -5.19 -2.27
CA PRO A 312 -32.23 -4.04 -3.13
C PRO A 312 -33.58 -3.38 -2.80
N LEU A 313 -33.57 -2.06 -2.60
CA LEU A 313 -34.78 -1.27 -2.30
C LEU A 313 -35.51 -1.67 -1.00
N GLU A 314 -34.90 -2.51 -0.15
CA GLU A 314 -35.46 -2.88 1.13
C GLU A 314 -35.39 -1.72 2.12
N ALA A 315 -36.46 -1.54 2.90
CA ALA A 315 -36.46 -0.66 4.04
C ALA A 315 -36.55 -1.44 5.36
N ARG A 316 -35.54 -1.29 6.21
CA ARG A 316 -35.43 -2.00 7.49
C ARG A 316 -35.35 -1.04 8.65
N SER A 317 -36.06 -1.38 9.74
CA SER A 317 -36.11 -0.56 10.96
C SER A 317 -35.51 -1.35 12.13
N PHE A 318 -34.63 -0.68 12.88
CA PHE A 318 -33.91 -1.22 14.03
C PHE A 318 -34.40 -0.49 15.27
N ARG A 319 -35.01 -1.22 16.20
CA ARG A 319 -35.66 -0.66 17.38
C ARG A 319 -34.95 -1.14 18.63
N TYR A 320 -34.65 -0.20 19.54
CA TYR A 320 -33.98 -0.51 20.80
C TYR A 320 -34.39 0.43 21.92
N ARG A 321 -34.13 0.00 23.15
CA ARG A 321 -34.35 0.80 24.36
C ARG A 321 -33.01 1.19 24.96
N LEU A 322 -32.83 2.48 25.20
CA LEU A 322 -31.59 3.04 25.73
C LEU A 322 -31.88 3.82 27.01
N THR A 323 -31.24 3.46 28.11
CA THR A 323 -31.24 4.25 29.35
C THR A 323 -29.88 4.92 29.51
N LEU A 324 -29.88 6.23 29.67
CA LEU A 324 -28.68 7.04 29.88
C LEU A 324 -28.71 7.66 31.29
N PRO A 325 -27.55 7.74 31.98
CA PRO A 325 -27.43 8.53 33.19
C PRO A 325 -27.56 10.03 32.88
N ARG A 326 -28.03 10.80 33.86
CA ARG A 326 -28.11 12.27 33.83
C ARG A 326 -27.12 12.91 34.78
#